data_AF-A0A0B2ULI8-F1
#
_entry.id   AF-A0A0B2ULI8-F1
#
_cell.length_a   1.000
_cell.length_b   1.000
_cell.length_c   1.000
_cell.angle_alpha   90.00
_cell.angle_beta   90.00
_cell.angle_gamma   90.00
#
_symmetry.space_group_name_H-M   'P 1'
#
loop_
_entity.id
_entity.type
_entity.pdbx_description
1 polymer ?
#
loop_
_entity_poly.entity_id
_entity_poly.type
_entity_poly.pdbx_seq_one_letter_code
_entity_poly.pdbx_strand_id
1 'polypeptide(L)'
;MDEYIGTQLLFETSKGIVSGILKTVDEDTGKLVVDGGGDVREVFIEDVLKLEIVKEGHYKPRRDSKTEDKRGMEDVFLALPEQVAVASRSVSESCSVSRGGSDVDSEREQGIKSLHKKAEDGCIENEDNCSASEKIGINGKDGRYAPETTESIYYGMMSRAFSHFGPLEEEFSSIAARQAYRVFSTYFGSSTEKVEIFIAGDDVFSCVGYILARLLLHSGKKPLVICNQQYIRNSKYRQSYINSGGAICTSSQDQACVYVFACNKALIHVQEYNNKDAKGFIYLDVPDTSTKEGGVKIGLCFGSIPAYYKRFNGIIYFIDIEYPTALYNEFGMERPVRSKIHKIK
;
A
#
# COMPACT_ATOMS: atom_id res chain seq x y z
N MET A 1 -21.35 -10.50 1.14
CA MET A 1 -20.57 -11.51 1.89
C MET A 1 -20.84 -12.92 1.38
N ASP A 2 -21.91 -13.13 0.63
CA ASP A 2 -22.30 -14.43 0.06
C ASP A 2 -21.25 -15.07 -0.87
N GLU A 3 -20.41 -14.27 -1.51
CA GLU A 3 -19.32 -14.75 -2.37
C GLU A 3 -18.28 -15.62 -1.63
N TYR A 4 -18.24 -15.54 -0.29
CA TYR A 4 -17.33 -16.32 0.55
C TYR A 4 -17.93 -17.63 1.08
N ILE A 5 -19.20 -17.94 0.77
CA ILE A 5 -19.82 -19.20 1.18
C ILE A 5 -19.05 -20.37 0.56
N GLY A 6 -18.68 -21.34 1.40
CA GLY A 6 -17.85 -22.48 1.02
C GLY A 6 -16.35 -22.23 1.10
N THR A 7 -15.91 -21.02 1.44
CA THR A 7 -14.49 -20.70 1.61
C THR A 7 -14.05 -20.91 3.06
N GLN A 8 -12.82 -21.41 3.26
CA GLN A 8 -12.17 -21.47 4.57
C GLN A 8 -11.73 -20.07 4.99
N LEU A 9 -12.29 -19.56 6.08
CA LEU A 9 -12.02 -18.22 6.60
C LEU A 9 -11.47 -18.31 8.03
N LEU A 10 -10.65 -17.32 8.38
CA LEU A 10 -10.16 -17.08 9.72
C LEU A 10 -10.64 -15.70 10.17
N PHE A 11 -11.47 -15.71 11.22
CA PHE A 11 -12.06 -14.53 11.86
C PHE A 11 -11.32 -14.24 13.16
N GLU A 12 -10.78 -13.03 13.29
CA GLU A 12 -10.31 -12.49 14.55
C GLU A 12 -11.45 -11.69 15.17
N THR A 13 -11.95 -12.14 16.32
CA THR A 13 -13.06 -11.50 17.04
C THR A 13 -12.60 -10.96 18.39
N SER A 14 -13.43 -10.12 19.02
CA SER A 14 -13.24 -9.67 20.41
C SER A 14 -13.08 -10.81 21.42
N LYS A 15 -13.66 -11.99 21.14
CA LYS A 15 -13.64 -13.18 22.00
C LYS A 15 -12.56 -14.20 21.63
N GLY A 16 -11.77 -13.95 20.59
CA GLY A 16 -10.71 -14.84 20.12
C GLY A 16 -10.81 -15.18 18.63
N ILE A 17 -10.07 -16.20 18.20
CA ILE A 17 -9.97 -16.59 16.79
C ILE A 17 -10.93 -17.72 16.48
N VAL A 18 -11.74 -17.56 15.43
CA VAL A 18 -12.64 -18.57 14.89
C VAL A 18 -12.17 -18.91 13.48
N SER A 19 -12.01 -20.19 13.16
CA SER A 19 -11.61 -20.65 11.82
C SER A 19 -12.52 -21.78 11.38
N GLY A 20 -12.93 -21.76 10.11
CA GLY A 20 -13.80 -22.77 9.53
C GLY A 20 -14.32 -22.38 8.16
N ILE A 21 -15.21 -23.22 7.61
CA ILE A 21 -15.86 -22.97 6.32
C ILE A 21 -17.13 -22.15 6.56
N LEU A 22 -17.26 -21.02 5.88
CA LEU A 22 -18.49 -20.20 5.95
C LEU A 22 -19.64 -20.93 5.26
N LYS A 23 -20.73 -21.21 6.00
CA LYS A 23 -21.89 -21.94 5.47
C LYS A 23 -23.01 -21.01 5.05
N THR A 24 -23.38 -20.07 5.91
CA THR A 24 -24.50 -19.14 5.68
C THR A 24 -24.18 -17.77 6.24
N VAL A 25 -24.78 -16.76 5.61
CA VAL A 25 -24.76 -15.36 6.04
C VAL A 25 -26.22 -14.95 6.20
N ASP A 26 -26.57 -14.46 7.38
CA ASP A 26 -27.86 -13.82 7.64
C ASP A 26 -27.62 -12.30 7.68
N GLU A 27 -28.01 -11.62 6.60
CA GLU A 27 -27.79 -10.18 6.44
C GLU A 27 -28.68 -9.35 7.36
N ASP A 28 -29.87 -9.83 7.70
CA ASP A 28 -30.83 -9.11 8.55
C ASP A 28 -30.32 -9.01 9.99
N THR A 29 -29.64 -10.07 10.47
CA THR A 29 -29.09 -10.12 11.83
C THR A 29 -27.57 -9.88 11.90
N GLY A 30 -26.89 -9.83 10.75
CA GLY A 30 -25.43 -9.71 10.68
C GLY A 30 -24.70 -10.94 11.23
N LYS A 31 -25.32 -12.12 11.16
CA LYS A 31 -24.81 -13.38 11.73
C LYS A 31 -24.16 -14.26 10.65
N LEU A 32 -22.96 -14.74 10.94
CA LEU A 32 -22.17 -15.64 10.11
C LEU A 32 -22.10 -17.02 10.77
N VAL A 33 -22.43 -18.08 10.02
CA VAL A 33 -22.36 -19.47 10.52
C VAL A 33 -21.14 -20.16 9.92
N VAL A 34 -20.22 -20.56 10.79
CA VAL A 34 -18.90 -21.10 10.44
C VAL A 34 -18.78 -22.55 10.93
N ASP A 35 -18.43 -23.46 10.03
CA ASP A 35 -18.24 -24.89 10.32
C ASP A 35 -16.76 -25.19 10.58
N GLY A 36 -16.42 -25.51 11.84
CA GLY A 36 -15.08 -25.80 12.33
C GLY A 36 -14.61 -27.25 12.12
N GLY A 37 -15.38 -28.09 11.41
CA GLY A 37 -15.02 -29.51 11.19
C GLY A 37 -15.38 -30.43 12.36
N GLY A 38 -16.38 -30.04 13.17
CA GLY A 38 -16.90 -30.81 14.29
C GLY A 38 -17.87 -30.01 15.16
N ASP A 39 -17.74 -28.69 15.14
CA ASP A 39 -18.62 -27.73 15.79
C ASP A 39 -19.05 -26.63 14.82
N VAL A 40 -20.30 -26.19 14.97
CA VAL A 40 -20.84 -25.02 14.25
C VAL A 40 -20.75 -23.83 15.19
N ARG A 41 -20.08 -22.76 14.75
CA ARG A 41 -19.90 -21.52 15.51
C ARG A 41 -20.61 -20.37 14.83
N GLU A 42 -21.17 -19.50 15.65
CA GLU A 42 -21.84 -18.28 15.20
C GLU A 42 -20.94 -17.09 15.48
N VAL A 43 -20.73 -16.26 14.46
CA VAL A 43 -19.89 -15.05 14.53
C VAL A 43 -20.74 -13.87 14.06
N PHE A 44 -20.86 -12.82 14.87
CA PHE A 44 -21.54 -11.60 14.48
C PHE A 44 -20.57 -10.66 13.78
N ILE A 45 -21.01 -10.00 12.69
CA ILE A 45 -20.17 -9.09 11.90
C ILE A 45 -19.59 -7.95 12.76
N GLU A 46 -20.35 -7.47 13.73
CA GLU A 46 -19.92 -6.42 14.68
C GLU A 46 -18.77 -6.87 15.60
N ASP A 47 -18.63 -8.17 15.85
CA ASP A 47 -17.58 -8.74 16.69
C ASP A 47 -16.28 -9.01 15.90
N VAL A 48 -16.29 -8.89 14.56
CA VAL A 48 -15.15 -9.19 13.68
C VAL A 48 -14.20 -7.99 13.60
N LEU A 49 -12.98 -8.17 14.10
CA LEU A 49 -11.90 -7.18 14.02
C LEU A 49 -11.06 -7.35 12.75
N LYS A 50 -10.86 -8.60 12.31
CA LYS A 50 -10.08 -8.95 11.12
C LYS A 50 -10.61 -10.22 10.46
N LEU A 51 -10.56 -10.25 9.13
CA LEU A 51 -10.95 -11.39 8.30
C LEU A 51 -9.80 -11.77 7.37
N GLU A 52 -9.45 -13.06 7.30
CA GLU A 52 -8.41 -13.58 6.43
C GLU A 52 -8.89 -14.85 5.69
N ILE A 53 -8.67 -14.90 4.37
CA ILE A 53 -9.00 -16.08 3.55
C ILE A 53 -7.84 -17.07 3.65
N VAL A 54 -8.11 -18.26 4.19
CA VAL A 54 -7.11 -19.30 4.34
C VAL A 54 -6.98 -20.04 3.01
N LYS A 55 -5.90 -19.78 2.26
CA LYS A 55 -5.58 -20.56 1.05
C LYS A 55 -5.32 -22.01 1.46
N GLU A 56 -6.06 -22.94 0.85
CA GLU A 56 -5.91 -24.39 1.06
C GLU A 56 -4.43 -24.79 0.89
N GLY A 57 -3.77 -25.19 1.99
CA GLY A 57 -2.37 -25.61 1.96
C GLY A 57 -1.64 -25.69 3.29
N HIS A 58 -2.09 -25.00 4.35
CA HIS A 58 -1.25 -24.85 5.56
C HIS A 58 -1.90 -25.14 6.93
N TYR A 59 -3.15 -25.59 7.02
CA TYR A 59 -3.73 -25.87 8.33
C TYR A 59 -3.48 -27.32 8.77
N LYS A 60 -2.52 -27.52 9.67
CA LYS A 60 -2.46 -28.74 10.50
C LYS A 60 -3.35 -28.50 11.72
N PRO A 61 -4.46 -29.23 11.90
CA PRO A 61 -5.29 -29.07 13.08
C PRO A 61 -4.46 -29.32 14.33
N ARG A 62 -4.37 -28.31 15.19
CA ARG A 62 -3.76 -28.43 16.51
C ARG A 62 -4.70 -29.30 17.34
N ARG A 63 -4.30 -30.54 17.60
CA ARG A 63 -5.01 -31.43 18.53
C ARG A 63 -4.85 -30.86 19.93
N ASP A 64 -5.85 -30.12 20.39
CA ASP A 64 -5.95 -29.80 21.80
C ASP A 64 -6.26 -31.07 22.60
N SER A 65 -5.47 -31.27 23.64
CA SER A 65 -5.50 -32.44 24.51
C SER A 65 -6.75 -32.46 25.39
N LYS A 66 -7.52 -33.54 25.21
CA LYS A 66 -8.37 -34.26 26.19
C LYS A 66 -8.70 -33.54 27.52
N THR A 67 -9.99 -33.31 27.71
CA THR A 67 -10.65 -33.42 29.02
C THR A 67 -11.75 -34.48 28.89
N GLU A 68 -11.68 -35.50 29.74
CA GLU A 68 -12.67 -36.58 29.89
C GLU A 68 -13.97 -36.03 30.47
N ASP A 69 -15.15 -36.46 29.98
CA ASP A 69 -16.02 -37.38 30.73
C ASP A 69 -17.28 -37.85 29.95
N LYS A 70 -17.48 -39.17 30.00
CA LYS A 70 -18.71 -40.00 30.14
C LYS A 70 -19.99 -39.81 29.26
N ARG A 71 -20.23 -40.91 28.52
CA ARG A 71 -21.40 -41.83 28.49
C ARG A 71 -22.73 -41.44 27.82
N GLY A 72 -23.21 -42.42 27.03
CA GLY A 72 -24.61 -42.65 26.61
C GLY A 72 -24.71 -42.68 25.09
N MET A 73 -24.41 -43.78 24.38
CA MET A 73 -25.21 -45.00 24.21
C MET A 73 -26.64 -44.71 23.73
N GLU A 74 -26.90 -44.86 22.43
CA GLU A 74 -27.90 -45.79 21.89
C GLU A 74 -27.88 -45.84 20.35
N ASP A 75 -28.14 -47.05 19.85
CA ASP A 75 -28.21 -47.49 18.45
C ASP A 75 -29.40 -46.86 17.69
N VAL A 76 -29.37 -46.95 16.34
CA VAL A 76 -30.45 -47.50 15.47
C VAL A 76 -30.14 -47.23 13.97
N PHE A 77 -29.74 -48.30 13.27
CA PHE A 77 -30.28 -48.84 12.01
C PHE A 77 -31.06 -47.92 11.01
N LEU A 78 -30.61 -47.84 9.73
CA LEU A 78 -31.26 -48.42 8.53
C LEU A 78 -30.85 -47.77 7.17
N ALA A 79 -30.51 -48.64 6.23
CA ALA A 79 -30.91 -48.67 4.79
C ALA A 79 -30.53 -47.54 3.79
N LEU A 80 -29.73 -47.93 2.79
CA LEU A 80 -29.79 -47.52 1.36
C LEU A 80 -31.15 -47.92 0.72
N PRO A 81 -31.51 -47.56 -0.54
CA PRO A 81 -30.83 -46.81 -1.63
C PRO A 81 -31.73 -45.62 -2.10
N GLU A 82 -31.55 -44.85 -3.19
CA GLU A 82 -31.42 -45.20 -4.60
C GLU A 82 -31.34 -43.92 -5.47
N GLN A 83 -30.89 -44.12 -6.70
CA GLN A 83 -30.58 -43.17 -7.77
C GLN A 83 -31.79 -42.37 -8.27
N VAL A 84 -31.58 -41.11 -8.72
CA VAL A 84 -32.25 -40.58 -9.93
C VAL A 84 -31.34 -39.54 -10.61
N ALA A 85 -30.97 -39.83 -11.84
CA ALA A 85 -30.39 -38.89 -12.81
C ALA A 85 -31.45 -37.89 -13.31
N VAL A 86 -31.05 -36.76 -13.92
CA VAL A 86 -31.53 -36.30 -15.24
C VAL A 86 -31.19 -34.81 -15.49
N ALA A 87 -30.52 -34.64 -16.64
CA ALA A 87 -30.55 -33.55 -17.62
C ALA A 87 -30.29 -32.08 -17.22
N SER A 88 -29.07 -31.64 -17.59
CA SER A 88 -28.82 -30.63 -18.64
C SER A 88 -29.96 -29.73 -19.13
N ARG A 89 -29.72 -28.41 -19.12
CA ARG A 89 -30.00 -27.54 -20.27
C ARG A 89 -29.15 -26.26 -20.24
N SER A 90 -28.26 -26.18 -21.21
CA SER A 90 -27.62 -24.99 -21.75
C SER A 90 -28.65 -24.10 -22.47
N VAL A 91 -28.62 -22.78 -22.26
CA VAL A 91 -28.95 -21.80 -23.30
C VAL A 91 -28.09 -20.55 -23.08
N SER A 92 -27.34 -20.26 -24.13
CA SER A 92 -26.52 -19.10 -24.46
C SER A 92 -27.36 -17.93 -24.99
N GLU A 93 -26.67 -16.81 -25.29
CA GLU A 93 -27.11 -15.62 -26.05
C GLU A 93 -27.69 -14.47 -25.20
N SER A 94 -27.42 -13.19 -25.48
CA SER A 94 -26.48 -12.54 -26.40
C SER A 94 -26.45 -11.04 -26.06
N CYS A 95 -25.37 -10.38 -26.49
CA CYS A 95 -25.15 -8.95 -26.39
C CYS A 95 -26.01 -8.14 -27.38
N SER A 96 -26.43 -6.93 -26.96
CA SER A 96 -26.61 -5.76 -27.83
C SER A 96 -26.44 -4.51 -26.95
N VAL A 97 -25.32 -3.80 -27.00
CA VAL A 97 -24.99 -2.65 -27.88
C VAL A 97 -26.17 -1.72 -28.16
N SER A 98 -26.10 -0.51 -27.62
CA SER A 98 -26.76 0.67 -28.17
C SER A 98 -25.90 1.91 -27.90
N ARG A 99 -25.35 2.47 -28.97
CA ARG A 99 -24.78 3.81 -29.08
C ARG A 99 -25.90 4.85 -28.91
N GLY A 100 -25.57 5.96 -28.27
CA GLY A 100 -26.37 7.19 -28.32
C GLY A 100 -25.51 8.37 -27.91
N GLY A 101 -24.94 9.05 -28.90
CA GLY A 101 -24.30 10.35 -28.72
C GLY A 101 -25.32 11.47 -28.88
N SER A 102 -25.01 12.62 -28.29
CA SER A 102 -25.52 13.92 -28.71
C SER A 102 -24.62 15.01 -28.16
N ASP A 103 -23.94 15.69 -29.08
CA ASP A 103 -23.35 17.01 -28.91
C ASP A 103 -24.45 18.05 -28.68
N VAL A 104 -24.22 19.01 -27.78
CA VAL A 104 -24.86 20.33 -27.82
C VAL A 104 -23.86 21.38 -27.32
N ASP A 105 -23.38 22.19 -28.26
CA ASP A 105 -22.77 23.50 -28.03
C ASP A 105 -23.78 24.49 -27.44
N SER A 106 -23.33 25.39 -26.56
CA SER A 106 -23.83 26.77 -26.52
C SER A 106 -22.92 27.70 -25.71
N GLU A 107 -22.48 28.74 -26.40
CA GLU A 107 -21.78 29.93 -25.92
C GLU A 107 -22.70 30.86 -25.10
N ARG A 108 -22.14 31.59 -24.12
CA ARG A 108 -22.28 33.04 -23.87
C ARG A 108 -21.73 33.39 -22.47
N GLU A 109 -20.67 34.18 -22.33
CA GLU A 109 -20.52 35.66 -22.44
C GLU A 109 -20.88 36.45 -21.16
N GLN A 110 -19.95 37.35 -20.79
CA GLN A 110 -20.06 38.53 -19.90
C GLN A 110 -20.15 38.23 -18.38
N GLY A 111 -19.40 38.86 -17.47
CA GLY A 111 -18.74 40.17 -17.49
C GLY A 111 -19.31 41.02 -16.36
N ILE A 112 -18.69 41.01 -15.16
CA ILE A 112 -19.00 41.98 -14.09
C ILE A 112 -17.72 42.45 -13.41
N LYS A 113 -17.47 43.76 -13.49
CA LYS A 113 -16.57 44.56 -12.63
C LYS A 113 -17.42 45.25 -11.55
N SER A 114 -16.97 45.27 -10.30
CA SER A 114 -16.99 46.43 -9.36
C SER A 114 -16.45 45.98 -7.99
N LEU A 115 -15.45 46.59 -7.33
CA LEU A 115 -15.27 47.93 -6.70
C LEU A 115 -15.97 48.10 -5.33
N HIS A 116 -15.21 48.00 -4.23
CA HIS A 116 -15.28 48.84 -3.00
C HIS A 116 -14.11 48.50 -2.03
N LYS A 117 -13.17 49.44 -1.78
CA LYS A 117 -12.98 50.32 -0.57
C LYS A 117 -12.85 49.55 0.77
N LYS A 118 -11.70 49.48 1.47
CA LYS A 118 -10.82 50.46 2.16
C LYS A 118 -11.36 51.00 3.50
N ALA A 119 -10.66 50.69 4.60
CA ALA A 119 -10.46 51.39 5.91
C ALA A 119 -10.25 50.32 7.02
N GLU A 120 -9.10 50.17 7.69
CA GLU A 120 -8.40 51.01 8.70
C GLU A 120 -8.87 50.83 10.17
N ASP A 121 -7.88 50.89 11.07
CA ASP A 121 -7.86 50.86 12.56
C ASP A 121 -8.19 49.54 13.28
N GLY A 122 -7.47 49.08 14.32
CA GLY A 122 -6.42 49.68 15.17
C GLY A 122 -6.76 49.47 16.66
N CYS A 123 -5.93 48.73 17.43
CA CYS A 123 -5.75 48.66 18.92
C CYS A 123 -5.03 47.32 19.24
N ILE A 124 -3.76 47.21 19.65
CA ILE A 124 -3.02 47.67 20.85
C ILE A 124 -3.42 46.95 22.16
N GLU A 125 -2.45 46.15 22.67
CA GLU A 125 -2.13 45.75 24.08
C GLU A 125 -3.07 44.73 24.79
N ASN A 126 -2.62 43.76 25.63
CA ASN A 126 -1.32 43.48 26.26
C ASN A 126 -1.23 42.01 26.76
N GLU A 127 0.02 41.55 26.90
CA GLU A 127 0.60 40.67 27.95
C GLU A 127 -0.17 39.46 28.49
N ASP A 128 0.38 38.24 28.31
CA ASP A 128 1.13 37.57 29.39
C ASP A 128 1.71 36.19 28.99
N ASN A 129 3.01 36.04 29.25
CA ASN A 129 3.72 34.87 29.77
C ASN A 129 3.35 33.44 29.31
N CYS A 130 4.26 32.81 28.57
CA CYS A 130 4.90 31.55 29.01
C CYS A 130 6.21 31.31 28.25
N SER A 131 7.29 31.66 28.93
CA SER A 131 8.69 31.42 28.58
C SER A 131 9.08 29.96 28.82
N ALA A 132 9.53 29.26 27.79
CA ALA A 132 10.48 28.14 27.91
C ALA A 132 11.16 27.91 26.55
N SER A 133 12.02 28.85 26.16
CA SER A 133 12.95 28.66 25.04
C SER A 133 14.28 28.18 25.60
N GLU A 134 14.45 26.86 25.68
CA GLU A 134 15.79 26.25 25.78
C GLU A 134 16.49 26.41 24.44
N LYS A 135 17.19 27.54 24.28
CA LYS A 135 18.23 27.68 23.25
C LYS A 135 19.42 26.83 23.65
N ILE A 136 19.41 25.57 23.22
CA ILE A 136 20.61 24.73 23.20
C ILE A 136 21.56 25.36 22.17
N GLY A 137 22.66 25.93 22.65
CA GLY A 137 23.73 26.46 21.82
C GLY A 137 24.42 25.31 21.08
N ILE A 138 24.19 25.21 19.77
CA ILE A 138 24.90 24.27 18.91
C ILE A 138 26.10 25.00 18.30
N ASN A 139 27.21 24.95 19.02
CA ASN A 139 28.54 25.15 18.44
C ASN A 139 29.04 23.78 17.97
N GLY A 140 29.10 23.57 16.65
CA GLY A 140 29.68 22.35 16.08
C GLY A 140 29.56 22.33 14.57
N LYS A 141 30.70 22.47 13.87
CA LYS A 141 30.84 22.20 12.43
C LYS A 141 30.75 20.69 12.18
N ASP A 142 29.56 20.11 12.35
CA ASP A 142 29.30 18.74 11.93
C ASP A 142 28.00 18.71 11.12
N GLY A 143 28.02 17.95 10.02
CA GLY A 143 27.07 18.04 8.93
C GLY A 143 25.62 18.09 9.41
N ARG A 144 24.94 19.20 9.14
CA ARG A 144 23.49 19.40 9.37
C ARG A 144 22.70 18.25 8.74
N TYR A 145 22.48 17.19 9.50
CA TYR A 145 21.51 16.15 9.18
C TYR A 145 20.14 16.83 9.23
N ALA A 146 19.31 16.60 8.21
CA ALA A 146 17.93 17.07 8.26
C ALA A 146 17.27 16.45 9.51
N PRO A 147 16.53 17.24 10.31
CA PRO A 147 15.89 16.73 11.51
C PRO A 147 14.96 15.57 11.15
N GLU A 148 15.00 14.52 11.96
CA GLU A 148 14.12 13.38 11.80
C GLU A 148 12.69 13.76 12.11
N THR A 149 11.76 13.16 11.39
CA THR A 149 10.33 13.40 11.53
C THR A 149 9.62 12.19 12.12
N THR A 150 8.46 12.42 12.72
CA THR A 150 7.53 11.32 12.99
C THR A 150 6.92 10.83 11.67
N GLU A 151 6.35 9.63 11.71
CA GLU A 151 5.59 9.08 10.58
C GLU A 151 4.38 9.94 10.22
N SER A 152 3.69 10.48 11.23
CA SER A 152 2.55 11.39 11.03
C SER A 152 2.96 12.67 10.32
N ILE A 153 4.13 13.23 10.62
CA ILE A 153 4.66 14.39 9.90
C ILE A 153 4.99 14.03 8.45
N TYR A 154 5.63 12.87 8.21
CA TYR A 154 6.01 12.44 6.86
C TYR A 154 4.82 12.31 5.91
N TYR A 155 3.80 11.53 6.29
CA TYR A 155 2.61 11.39 5.46
C TYR A 155 1.71 12.64 5.51
N GLY A 156 1.73 13.37 6.63
CA GLY A 156 1.05 14.66 6.75
C GLY A 156 1.56 15.68 5.74
N MET A 157 2.88 15.77 5.57
CA MET A 157 3.49 16.61 4.54
C MET A 157 3.06 16.22 3.13
N MET A 158 3.06 14.92 2.81
CA MET A 158 2.61 14.45 1.49
C MET A 158 1.15 14.84 1.22
N SER A 159 0.27 14.53 2.17
CA SER A 159 -1.16 14.86 2.07
C SER A 159 -1.38 16.37 1.92
N ARG A 160 -0.65 17.17 2.71
CA ARG A 160 -0.72 18.64 2.67
C ARG A 160 -0.18 19.21 1.37
N ALA A 161 0.91 18.65 0.85
CA ALA A 161 1.50 19.00 -0.44
C ALA A 161 0.48 18.80 -1.57
N PHE A 162 -0.14 17.62 -1.66
CA PHE A 162 -1.06 17.29 -2.75
C PHE A 162 -2.32 18.16 -2.77
N SER A 163 -2.68 18.72 -1.61
CA SER A 163 -3.97 19.40 -1.45
C SER A 163 -3.86 20.93 -1.56
N HIS A 164 -2.73 21.55 -1.21
CA HIS A 164 -2.69 23.02 -1.02
C HIS A 164 -1.45 23.71 -1.56
N PHE A 165 -0.25 23.22 -1.23
CA PHE A 165 0.98 24.00 -1.39
C PHE A 165 2.04 23.32 -2.24
N GLY A 166 1.92 22.02 -2.51
CA GLY A 166 2.97 21.24 -3.12
C GLY A 166 2.67 20.80 -4.55
N PRO A 167 3.54 19.95 -5.12
CA PRO A 167 3.23 19.27 -6.37
C PRO A 167 1.96 18.44 -6.19
N LEU A 168 1.17 18.35 -7.27
CA LEU A 168 0.07 17.39 -7.33
C LEU A 168 0.62 15.97 -7.14
N GLU A 169 -0.25 15.05 -6.75
CA GLU A 169 0.15 13.65 -6.54
C GLU A 169 0.78 13.03 -7.80
N GLU A 170 0.28 13.36 -8.99
CA GLU A 170 0.87 12.96 -10.27
C GLU A 170 2.31 13.47 -10.43
N GLU A 171 2.53 14.74 -10.08
CA GLU A 171 3.82 15.41 -10.21
C GLU A 171 4.81 14.85 -9.19
N PHE A 172 4.37 14.69 -7.94
CA PHE A 172 5.12 13.98 -6.90
C PHE A 172 5.55 12.61 -7.41
N SER A 173 4.61 11.81 -7.93
CA SER A 173 4.87 10.44 -8.37
C SER A 173 5.90 10.41 -9.51
N SER A 174 5.79 11.37 -10.44
CA SER A 174 6.73 11.53 -11.56
C SER A 174 8.13 11.96 -11.10
N ILE A 175 8.23 12.93 -10.18
CA ILE A 175 9.50 13.36 -9.59
C ILE A 175 10.15 12.20 -8.84
N ALA A 176 9.42 11.57 -7.92
CA ALA A 176 9.89 10.44 -7.13
C ALA A 176 10.37 9.28 -8.01
N ALA A 177 9.61 8.88 -9.04
CA ALA A 177 10.00 7.79 -9.94
C ALA A 177 11.27 8.10 -10.73
N ARG A 178 11.44 9.35 -11.21
CA ARG A 178 12.67 9.77 -11.90
C ARG A 178 13.88 9.74 -10.98
N GLN A 179 13.74 10.19 -9.73
CA GLN A 179 14.85 10.14 -8.78
C GLN A 179 15.16 8.69 -8.35
N ALA A 180 14.13 7.87 -8.11
CA ALA A 180 14.29 6.44 -7.86
C ALA A 180 15.01 5.73 -9.01
N TYR A 181 14.66 6.05 -10.27
CA TYR A 181 15.35 5.54 -11.45
C TYR A 181 16.84 5.94 -11.47
N ARG A 182 17.18 7.18 -11.13
CA ARG A 182 18.60 7.61 -11.04
C ARG A 182 19.37 6.85 -9.98
N VAL A 183 18.77 6.62 -8.81
CA VAL A 183 19.36 5.78 -7.76
C VAL A 183 19.53 4.35 -8.29
N PHE A 184 18.49 3.77 -8.91
CA PHE A 184 18.56 2.45 -9.53
C PHE A 184 19.71 2.37 -10.55
N SER A 185 19.81 3.30 -11.50
CA SER A 185 20.85 3.29 -12.54
C SER A 185 22.26 3.42 -11.95
N THR A 186 22.41 4.09 -10.80
CA THR A 186 23.71 4.23 -10.13
C THR A 186 24.23 2.89 -9.62
N TYR A 187 23.34 2.02 -9.10
CA TYR A 187 23.72 0.74 -8.51
C TYR A 187 23.55 -0.46 -9.46
N PHE A 188 22.59 -0.39 -10.38
CA PHE A 188 22.15 -1.51 -11.22
C PHE A 188 22.11 -1.12 -12.71
N GLY A 189 22.75 -0.01 -13.10
CA GLY A 189 22.70 0.52 -14.47
C GLY A 189 23.36 -0.36 -15.52
N SER A 190 24.46 -1.05 -15.18
CA SER A 190 25.23 -1.87 -16.11
C SER A 190 24.59 -3.23 -16.42
N SER A 191 23.57 -3.65 -15.69
CA SER A 191 23.07 -5.02 -15.77
C SER A 191 21.89 -5.19 -16.75
N THR A 192 21.87 -6.25 -17.56
CA THR A 192 20.67 -6.62 -18.35
C THR A 192 19.63 -7.34 -17.50
N GLU A 193 19.61 -7.05 -16.21
CA GLU A 193 18.91 -7.85 -15.21
C GLU A 193 17.40 -7.73 -15.29
N LYS A 194 16.75 -8.80 -14.85
CA LYS A 194 15.33 -8.84 -14.57
C LYS A 194 15.09 -8.06 -13.27
N VAL A 195 14.15 -7.13 -13.34
CA VAL A 195 13.72 -6.32 -12.20
C VAL A 195 12.30 -6.72 -11.87
N GLU A 196 12.03 -7.08 -10.62
CA GLU A 196 10.67 -7.31 -10.16
C GLU A 196 10.20 -6.16 -9.29
N ILE A 197 9.02 -5.62 -9.60
CA ILE A 197 8.45 -4.47 -8.92
C ILE A 197 7.16 -4.91 -8.26
N PHE A 198 7.18 -5.03 -6.93
CA PHE A 198 6.02 -5.36 -6.13
C PHE A 198 5.18 -4.12 -5.89
N ILE A 199 3.93 -4.18 -6.33
CA ILE A 199 2.95 -3.14 -6.11
C ILE A 199 1.85 -3.72 -5.23
N ALA A 200 1.68 -3.12 -4.05
CA ALA A 200 0.67 -3.49 -3.09
C ALA A 200 0.01 -2.22 -2.54
N GLY A 201 -1.31 -2.20 -2.50
CA GLY A 201 -2.11 -1.05 -2.05
C GLY A 201 -2.42 -0.02 -3.14
N ASP A 202 -3.36 0.87 -2.80
CA ASP A 202 -3.81 1.99 -3.64
C ASP A 202 -3.22 3.33 -3.17
N ASP A 203 -1.91 3.34 -2.92
CA ASP A 203 -1.16 4.48 -2.40
C ASP A 203 -0.27 5.15 -3.47
N VAL A 204 0.35 6.28 -3.07
CA VAL A 204 1.22 7.05 -3.96
C VAL A 204 2.49 6.28 -4.37
N PHE A 205 2.98 5.36 -3.55
CA PHE A 205 4.16 4.56 -3.87
C PHE A 205 3.86 3.56 -4.98
N SER A 206 2.64 3.01 -5.03
CA SER A 206 2.17 2.21 -6.15
C SER A 206 2.19 3.01 -7.47
N CYS A 207 1.77 4.28 -7.47
CA CYS A 207 1.91 5.19 -8.63
C CYS A 207 3.37 5.31 -9.07
N VAL A 208 4.27 5.58 -8.12
CA VAL A 208 5.72 5.68 -8.36
C VAL A 208 6.27 4.38 -8.95
N GLY A 209 5.83 3.23 -8.44
CA GLY A 209 6.22 1.90 -8.92
C GLY A 209 5.90 1.67 -10.39
N TYR A 210 4.66 1.97 -10.82
CA TYR A 210 4.27 1.84 -12.23
C TYR A 210 5.06 2.81 -13.14
N ILE A 211 5.28 4.05 -12.72
CA ILE A 211 6.05 5.02 -13.51
C ILE A 211 7.51 4.55 -13.62
N LEU A 212 8.10 4.09 -12.51
CA LEU A 212 9.46 3.54 -12.48
C LEU A 212 9.59 2.31 -13.38
N ALA A 213 8.61 1.40 -13.37
CA ALA A 213 8.56 0.26 -14.27
C ALA A 213 8.61 0.70 -15.74
N ARG A 214 7.80 1.71 -16.11
CA ARG A 214 7.80 2.26 -17.46
C ARG A 214 9.14 2.89 -17.84
N LEU A 215 9.78 3.63 -16.92
CA LEU A 215 11.11 4.21 -17.13
C LEU A 215 12.17 3.12 -17.36
N LEU A 216 12.14 2.05 -16.56
CA LEU A 216 13.04 0.91 -16.71
C LEU A 216 12.85 0.23 -18.06
N LEU A 217 11.60 0.04 -18.50
CA LEU A 217 11.28 -0.54 -19.81
C LEU A 217 11.87 0.30 -20.96
N HIS A 218 11.68 1.63 -20.92
CA HIS A 218 12.25 2.53 -21.93
C HIS A 218 13.78 2.58 -21.92
N SER A 219 14.43 2.25 -20.80
CA SER A 219 15.88 2.11 -20.71
C SER A 219 16.41 0.75 -21.22
N GLY A 220 15.54 -0.10 -21.77
CA GLY A 220 15.89 -1.43 -22.30
C GLY A 220 15.99 -2.51 -21.21
N LYS A 221 15.59 -2.22 -19.97
CA LYS A 221 15.49 -3.23 -18.91
C LYS A 221 14.20 -4.05 -19.10
N LYS A 222 14.12 -5.18 -18.40
CA LYS A 222 12.95 -6.06 -18.42
C LYS A 222 12.27 -6.06 -17.05
N PRO A 223 11.54 -4.98 -16.70
CA PRO A 223 10.76 -4.96 -15.48
C PRO A 223 9.59 -5.92 -15.59
N LEU A 224 9.31 -6.64 -14.52
CA LEU A 224 8.10 -7.41 -14.31
C LEU A 224 7.36 -6.82 -13.10
N VAL A 225 6.14 -6.34 -13.30
CA VAL A 225 5.32 -5.81 -12.21
C VAL A 225 4.54 -6.97 -11.59
N ILE A 226 4.62 -7.10 -10.27
CA ILE A 226 3.89 -8.09 -9.50
C ILE A 226 2.80 -7.38 -8.73
N CYS A 227 1.55 -7.68 -9.06
CA CYS A 227 0.39 -6.99 -8.52
C CYS A 227 -0.81 -7.95 -8.45
N ASN A 228 -1.32 -8.20 -7.24
CA ASN A 228 -2.34 -9.21 -6.98
C ASN A 228 -3.77 -8.66 -6.97
N GLN A 229 -3.92 -7.34 -6.99
CA GLN A 229 -5.20 -6.66 -6.87
C GLN A 229 -5.30 -5.56 -7.91
N GLN A 230 -6.52 -5.31 -8.39
CA GLN A 230 -6.78 -4.17 -9.25
C GLN A 230 -7.16 -2.98 -8.38
N TYR A 231 -6.36 -1.92 -8.45
CA TYR A 231 -6.59 -0.71 -7.67
C TYR A 231 -7.09 0.42 -8.58
N ILE A 232 -8.13 1.13 -8.13
CA ILE A 232 -8.87 2.10 -8.96
C ILE A 232 -8.03 3.36 -9.20
N ARG A 233 -7.41 3.92 -8.15
CA ARG A 233 -6.61 5.16 -8.26
C ARG A 233 -5.39 4.96 -9.17
N ASN A 234 -4.82 3.76 -9.15
CA ASN A 234 -3.65 3.40 -9.95
C ASN A 234 -3.95 2.95 -11.39
N SER A 235 -5.22 2.85 -11.78
CA SER A 235 -5.65 2.32 -13.08
C SER A 235 -4.98 3.01 -14.27
N LYS A 236 -4.85 4.34 -14.25
CA LYS A 236 -4.21 5.11 -15.32
C LYS A 236 -2.73 4.78 -15.49
N TYR A 237 -1.98 4.61 -14.39
CA TYR A 237 -0.55 4.29 -14.42
C TYR A 237 -0.33 2.85 -14.85
N ARG A 238 -1.16 1.94 -14.34
CA ARG A 238 -1.20 0.54 -14.76
C ARG A 238 -1.42 0.42 -16.27
N GLN A 239 -2.44 1.09 -16.79
CA GLN A 239 -2.75 1.07 -18.22
C GLN A 239 -1.61 1.67 -19.04
N SER A 240 -1.00 2.76 -18.58
CA SER A 240 0.13 3.38 -19.26
C SER A 240 1.35 2.46 -19.34
N TYR A 241 1.63 1.70 -18.28
CA TYR A 241 2.69 0.69 -18.27
C TYR A 241 2.41 -0.45 -19.26
N ILE A 242 1.17 -0.98 -19.27
CA ILE A 242 0.75 -2.02 -20.23
C ILE A 242 0.86 -1.52 -21.67
N ASN A 243 0.39 -0.29 -21.95
CA ASN A 243 0.47 0.32 -23.27
C ASN A 243 1.91 0.52 -23.76
N SER A 244 2.88 0.54 -22.84
CA SER A 244 4.30 0.63 -23.18
C SER A 244 4.93 -0.74 -23.50
N GLY A 245 4.15 -1.83 -23.46
CA GLY A 245 4.61 -3.21 -23.62
C GLY A 245 5.01 -3.89 -22.30
N GLY A 246 4.65 -3.30 -21.16
CA GLY A 246 4.91 -3.86 -19.84
C GLY A 246 4.06 -5.10 -19.53
N ALA A 247 4.62 -6.05 -18.79
CA ALA A 247 3.92 -7.23 -18.30
C ALA A 247 3.62 -7.13 -16.80
N ILE A 248 2.43 -7.59 -16.40
CA ILE A 248 1.99 -7.69 -15.00
C ILE A 248 1.71 -9.16 -14.69
N CYS A 249 2.28 -9.66 -13.60
CA CYS A 249 2.03 -11.00 -13.08
C CYS A 249 1.45 -10.94 -11.66
N THR A 250 0.84 -12.04 -11.23
CA THR A 250 0.32 -12.23 -9.87
C THR A 250 1.30 -12.98 -8.96
N SER A 251 2.43 -13.44 -9.50
CA SER A 251 3.45 -14.15 -8.74
C SER A 251 4.85 -13.77 -9.24
N SER A 252 5.80 -13.80 -8.31
CA SER A 252 7.23 -13.69 -8.58
C SER A 252 7.70 -14.83 -9.47
N GLN A 253 8.67 -14.53 -10.32
CA GLN A 253 9.47 -15.53 -11.02
C GLN A 253 10.81 -15.57 -10.28
N ASP A 254 11.20 -16.72 -9.72
CA ASP A 254 12.40 -16.90 -8.86
C ASP A 254 13.76 -16.64 -9.56
N GLN A 255 13.77 -15.84 -10.62
CA GLN A 255 14.91 -15.48 -11.44
C GLN A 255 15.20 -13.96 -11.43
N ALA A 256 14.49 -13.17 -10.62
CA ALA A 256 14.74 -11.74 -10.52
C ALA A 256 16.04 -11.44 -9.75
N CYS A 257 16.78 -10.45 -10.23
CA CYS A 257 18.05 -10.06 -9.62
C CYS A 257 17.91 -8.81 -8.76
N VAL A 258 16.98 -7.92 -9.08
CA VAL A 258 16.70 -6.71 -8.29
C VAL A 258 15.21 -6.63 -8.00
N TYR A 259 14.89 -6.42 -6.74
CA TYR A 259 13.52 -6.28 -6.27
C TYR A 259 13.24 -4.83 -5.88
N VAL A 260 12.09 -4.31 -6.28
CA VAL A 260 11.61 -2.99 -5.89
C VAL A 260 10.28 -3.13 -5.18
N PHE A 261 10.19 -2.65 -3.95
CA PHE A 261 8.96 -2.61 -3.17
C PHE A 261 8.34 -1.22 -3.27
N ALA A 262 7.27 -1.12 -4.05
CA ALA A 262 6.53 0.09 -4.34
C ALA A 262 5.17 0.06 -3.65
N CYS A 263 5.21 0.13 -2.32
CA CYS A 263 4.05 0.14 -1.44
C CYS A 263 4.39 0.82 -0.11
N ASN A 264 3.37 1.21 0.64
CA ASN A 264 3.52 1.66 2.02
C ASN A 264 4.19 0.59 2.89
N LYS A 265 5.00 1.00 3.87
CA LYS A 265 5.68 0.09 4.80
C LYS A 265 4.78 -0.95 5.47
N ALA A 266 3.52 -0.61 5.76
CA ALA A 266 2.56 -1.51 6.40
C ALA A 266 2.20 -2.72 5.52
N LEU A 267 2.38 -2.59 4.20
CA LEU A 267 2.10 -3.62 3.20
C LEU A 267 3.35 -4.38 2.76
N ILE A 268 4.52 -4.03 3.30
CA ILE A 268 5.76 -4.76 3.05
C ILE A 268 5.73 -6.01 3.93
N HIS A 269 5.12 -7.06 3.43
CA HIS A 269 5.23 -8.38 4.02
C HIS A 269 6.68 -8.87 3.86
N VAL A 270 7.47 -8.72 4.92
CA VAL A 270 8.88 -9.19 5.00
C VAL A 270 8.97 -10.71 4.91
N GLN A 271 7.84 -11.41 5.00
CA GLN A 271 7.76 -12.83 4.76
C GLN A 271 8.00 -13.12 3.25
N GLU A 272 9.17 -13.70 3.00
CA GLU A 272 9.44 -14.74 1.96
C GLU A 272 10.31 -14.40 0.76
N TYR A 273 10.72 -13.16 0.52
CA TYR A 273 11.77 -12.92 -0.51
C TYR A 273 13.17 -13.13 0.05
N ASN A 274 13.43 -14.36 0.50
CA ASN A 274 14.75 -14.82 0.94
C ASN A 274 15.54 -15.38 -0.25
N ASN A 275 15.60 -14.59 -1.33
CA ASN A 275 16.40 -14.94 -2.47
C ASN A 275 17.86 -14.55 -2.18
N LYS A 276 18.68 -15.54 -1.79
CA LYS A 276 20.11 -15.33 -1.52
C LYS A 276 20.87 -14.81 -2.75
N ASP A 277 20.32 -15.02 -3.94
CA ASP A 277 20.90 -14.62 -5.21
C ASP A 277 20.45 -13.22 -5.65
N ALA A 278 19.61 -12.54 -4.86
CA ALA A 278 19.23 -11.16 -5.11
C ALA A 278 20.44 -10.23 -5.03
N LYS A 279 20.66 -9.46 -6.09
CA LYS A 279 21.72 -8.43 -6.16
C LYS A 279 21.35 -7.19 -5.36
N GLY A 280 20.06 -6.85 -5.28
CA GLY A 280 19.63 -5.74 -4.45
C GLY A 280 18.13 -5.57 -4.30
N PHE A 281 17.80 -4.69 -3.37
CA PHE A 281 16.44 -4.38 -2.95
C PHE A 281 16.29 -2.85 -2.86
N ILE A 282 15.27 -2.31 -3.49
CA ILE A 282 14.89 -0.89 -3.38
C ILE A 282 13.54 -0.80 -2.69
N TYR A 283 13.43 0.05 -1.68
CA TYR A 283 12.22 0.30 -0.91
C TYR A 283 11.79 1.74 -1.12
N LEU A 284 10.59 1.95 -1.66
CA LEU A 284 10.00 3.30 -1.77
C LEU A 284 9.45 3.81 -0.43
N ASP A 285 9.21 2.89 0.50
CA ASP A 285 9.08 3.16 1.92
C ASP A 285 9.70 2.00 2.69
N VAL A 286 10.40 2.25 3.80
CA VAL A 286 11.20 1.18 4.45
C VAL A 286 10.36 0.39 5.45
N PRO A 287 10.56 -0.94 5.53
CA PRO A 287 9.88 -1.77 6.52
C PRO A 287 10.37 -1.45 7.94
N ASP A 288 9.47 -1.60 8.93
CA ASP A 288 9.79 -1.39 10.35
C ASP A 288 10.72 -2.47 10.93
N THR A 289 10.82 -3.62 10.26
CA THR A 289 11.61 -4.77 10.71
C THR A 289 12.92 -4.92 9.94
N SER A 290 13.93 -5.49 10.61
CA SER A 290 15.23 -5.77 10.00
C SER A 290 15.05 -6.76 8.85
N THR A 291 15.45 -6.35 7.64
CA THR A 291 15.48 -7.22 6.47
C THR A 291 16.61 -8.24 6.58
N LYS A 292 16.36 -9.49 6.15
CA LYS A 292 17.35 -10.60 6.18
C LYS A 292 18.61 -10.29 5.38
N GLU A 293 19.71 -10.99 5.65
CA GLU A 293 21.00 -10.81 4.97
C GLU A 293 20.93 -11.15 3.47
N GLY A 294 21.55 -10.31 2.63
CA GLY A 294 21.61 -10.49 1.17
C GLY A 294 21.48 -9.17 0.40
N GLY A 295 22.19 -9.06 -0.73
CA GLY A 295 22.11 -7.96 -1.70
C GLY A 295 22.41 -6.54 -1.16
N VAL A 296 22.43 -5.56 -2.07
CA VAL A 296 22.47 -4.13 -1.73
C VAL A 296 21.05 -3.65 -1.40
N LYS A 297 20.85 -3.07 -0.22
CA LYS A 297 19.54 -2.55 0.21
C LYS A 297 19.51 -1.04 0.17
N ILE A 298 18.48 -0.48 -0.44
CA ILE A 298 18.33 0.95 -0.65
C ILE A 298 16.92 1.38 -0.21
N GLY A 299 16.85 2.26 0.78
CA GLY A 299 15.62 2.92 1.20
C GLY A 299 15.55 4.34 0.65
N LEU A 300 14.39 4.74 0.14
CA LEU A 300 14.15 6.09 -0.37
C LEU A 300 13.18 6.80 0.57
N CYS A 301 13.56 8.00 1.04
CA CYS A 301 12.67 8.88 1.79
C CYS A 301 12.41 10.15 0.99
N PHE A 302 11.17 10.60 0.97
CA PHE A 302 10.70 11.67 0.09
C PHE A 302 10.30 12.91 0.89
N GLY A 303 11.05 14.00 0.73
CA GLY A 303 10.72 15.29 1.36
C GLY A 303 11.08 15.41 2.85
N SER A 304 10.94 14.36 3.67
CA SER A 304 11.45 14.31 5.05
C SER A 304 12.02 12.93 5.40
N ILE A 305 12.66 12.79 6.56
CA ILE A 305 13.31 11.54 7.01
C ILE A 305 12.59 11.02 8.27
N PRO A 306 11.71 10.03 8.14
CA PRO A 306 11.04 9.47 9.31
C PRO A 306 12.02 8.76 10.25
N ALA A 307 11.84 8.88 11.56
CA ALA A 307 12.74 8.31 12.56
C ALA A 307 12.90 6.77 12.43
N TYR A 308 11.88 6.06 11.93
CA TYR A 308 11.94 4.61 11.74
C TYR A 308 12.99 4.18 10.69
N TYR A 309 13.40 5.06 9.78
CA TYR A 309 14.46 4.81 8.81
C TYR A 309 15.81 4.51 9.47
N LYS A 310 16.05 4.98 10.71
CA LYS A 310 17.28 4.66 11.46
C LYS A 310 17.52 3.15 11.59
N ARG A 311 16.45 2.38 11.77
CA ARG A 311 16.49 0.93 11.98
C ARG A 311 16.72 0.16 10.69
N PHE A 312 16.57 0.81 9.53
CA PHE A 312 16.80 0.19 8.25
C PHE A 312 18.28 -0.18 8.08
N ASN A 313 18.55 -1.47 7.89
CA ASN A 313 19.90 -1.99 7.68
C ASN A 313 20.26 -1.95 6.19
N GLY A 314 20.50 -0.73 5.68
CA GLY A 314 20.84 -0.48 4.29
C GLY A 314 21.22 0.98 4.03
N ILE A 315 21.40 1.30 2.76
CA ILE A 315 21.70 2.65 2.28
C ILE A 315 20.40 3.46 2.26
N ILE A 316 20.43 4.70 2.73
CA ILE A 316 19.24 5.55 2.74
C ILE A 316 19.51 6.80 1.92
N TYR A 317 18.63 7.07 0.96
CA TYR A 317 18.64 8.28 0.16
C TYR A 317 17.48 9.19 0.55
N PHE A 318 17.82 10.46 0.76
CA PHE A 318 16.85 11.55 0.73
C PHE A 318 16.60 11.95 -0.72
N ILE A 319 15.33 12.11 -1.06
CA ILE A 319 14.89 12.62 -2.35
C ILE A 319 14.09 13.91 -2.10
N ASP A 320 14.60 15.02 -2.64
CA ASP A 320 13.89 16.29 -2.68
C ASP A 320 12.76 16.19 -3.71
N ILE A 321 11.52 16.28 -3.23
CA ILE A 321 10.32 16.34 -4.07
C ILE A 321 9.88 17.79 -4.33
N GLU A 322 10.79 18.73 -4.14
CA GLU A 322 10.61 20.13 -4.49
C GLU A 322 9.47 20.80 -3.72
N TYR A 323 9.20 20.32 -2.51
CA TYR A 323 8.25 20.95 -1.60
C TYR A 323 8.63 22.42 -1.35
N PRO A 324 7.64 23.34 -1.34
CA PRO A 324 7.91 24.74 -1.09
C PRO A 324 8.39 24.93 0.35
N THR A 325 9.19 25.97 0.59
CA THR A 325 9.69 26.31 1.93
C THR A 325 8.53 26.55 2.92
N ALA A 326 7.40 27.10 2.46
CA ALA A 326 6.23 27.31 3.31
C ALA A 326 5.69 26.01 3.93
N LEU A 327 5.71 24.90 3.18
CA LEU A 327 5.28 23.60 3.67
C LEU A 327 6.24 23.07 4.75
N TYR A 328 7.55 23.21 4.55
CA TYR A 328 8.53 22.84 5.58
C TYR A 328 8.32 23.62 6.87
N ASN A 329 8.10 24.94 6.76
CA ASN A 329 7.85 25.80 7.90
C ASN A 329 6.56 25.43 8.66
N GLU A 330 5.49 25.04 7.95
CA GLU A 330 4.22 24.58 8.56
C GLU A 330 4.43 23.38 9.48
N PHE A 331 5.36 22.50 9.13
CA PHE A 331 5.72 21.32 9.91
C PHE A 331 6.95 21.54 10.82
N GLY A 332 7.38 22.79 11.03
CA GLY A 332 8.48 23.13 11.92
C GLY A 332 9.86 22.63 11.46
N MET A 333 10.06 22.51 10.15
CA MET A 333 11.31 22.04 9.55
C MET A 333 11.97 23.09 8.66
N GLU A 334 13.27 22.94 8.47
CA GLU A 334 14.01 23.70 7.46
C GLU A 334 14.08 22.92 6.14
N ARG A 335 13.83 23.61 5.03
CA ARG A 335 13.99 23.01 3.70
C ARG A 335 15.46 22.59 3.48
N PRO A 336 15.73 21.34 3.06
CA PRO A 336 17.08 20.91 2.74
C PRO A 336 17.66 21.72 1.57
N VAL A 337 18.87 22.26 1.73
CA VAL A 337 19.58 23.06 0.70
C VAL A 337 20.57 22.20 -0.12
N ARG A 338 20.49 20.87 0.02
CA ARG A 338 21.43 19.92 -0.61
C ARG A 338 21.01 19.55 -2.03
N SER A 339 21.79 18.69 -2.68
CA SER A 339 21.42 18.08 -3.97
C SER A 339 20.07 17.36 -3.89
N LYS A 340 19.34 17.33 -5.03
CA LYS A 340 18.01 16.68 -5.15
C LYS A 340 17.97 15.23 -4.68
N ILE A 341 19.10 14.53 -4.77
CA ILE A 341 19.31 13.21 -4.18
C ILE A 341 20.55 13.33 -3.30
N HIS A 342 20.47 12.89 -2.04
CA HIS A 342 21.65 12.76 -1.20
C HIS A 342 21.57 11.55 -0.27
N LYS A 343 22.71 10.87 -0.12
CA LYS A 343 22.86 9.73 0.79
C LYS A 343 22.89 10.22 2.23
N ILE A 344 22.07 9.65 3.10
CA ILE A 344 21.98 9.96 4.53
C ILE A 344 22.71 8.90 5.38
N LYS A 345 22.59 7.63 4.99
CA LYS A 345 23.17 6.46 5.66
C LYS A 345 23.82 5.55 4.62
#